data_AF-A0A7K0PVQ7-F1
#
_entry.id   AF-A0A7K0PVQ7-F1
#
_cell.length_a   1.000
_cell.length_b   1.000
_cell.length_c   1.000
_cell.angle_alpha   90.00
_cell.angle_beta   90.00
_cell.angle_gamma   90.00
#
_symmetry.space_group_name_H-M   'P 1'
#
loop_
_entity.id
_entity.type
_entity.pdbx_description
1 polymer ?
#
loop_
_entity_poly.entity_id
_entity_poly.type
_entity_poly.pdbx_seq_one_letter_code
_entity_poly.pdbx_strand_id
1 'polypeptide(L)'
;MSLADLIAEDLGASPEPGRDARRAARGTAADEPGADPRDQQLAALQRSVGQLEHALAARVSVERAIGVLAVRRGSCPREAFEQLRREARSSGRPVQDLAREVLSDLGTGTPPAAAVPAPAGPPPVESLPAPERPARRRVERSRTRQSVLAEGEH
;
A
#
# COMPACT_ATOMS: atom_id res chain seq x y z
N MET A 1 20.49 -68.04 -0.70
CA MET A 1 19.46 -67.00 -0.88
C MET A 1 19.97 -65.74 -0.22
N SER A 2 20.09 -64.65 -0.98
CA SER A 2 20.69 -63.40 -0.52
C SER A 2 19.67 -62.58 0.27
N LEU A 3 20.11 -61.80 1.26
CA LEU A 3 19.26 -60.85 2.00
C LEU A 3 18.51 -59.88 1.05
N ALA A 4 19.12 -59.59 -0.10
CA ALA A 4 18.52 -58.75 -1.14
C ALA A 4 17.30 -59.41 -1.81
N ASP A 5 17.28 -60.73 -1.94
CA ASP A 5 16.15 -61.46 -2.55
C ASP A 5 14.93 -61.46 -1.62
N LEU A 6 15.14 -61.60 -0.30
CA LEU A 6 14.05 -61.56 0.69
C LEU A 6 13.39 -60.19 0.81
N ILE A 7 14.16 -59.10 0.69
CA ILE A 7 13.62 -57.73 0.76
C ILE A 7 12.83 -57.39 -0.52
N ALA A 8 13.24 -57.95 -1.68
CA ALA A 8 12.51 -57.76 -2.94
C ALA A 8 11.15 -58.48 -2.95
N GLU A 9 11.06 -59.65 -2.30
CA GLU A 9 9.80 -60.39 -2.15
C GLU A 9 8.83 -59.72 -1.18
N ASP A 10 9.30 -59.15 -0.05
CA ASP A 10 8.46 -58.50 0.96
C ASP A 10 7.88 -57.14 0.48
N LEU A 11 8.56 -56.47 -0.45
CA LEU A 11 8.13 -55.18 -1.03
C LEU A 11 7.44 -55.31 -2.40
N GLY A 12 7.29 -56.53 -2.94
CA GLY A 12 6.64 -56.78 -4.23
C GLY A 12 7.29 -56.08 -5.44
N ALA A 13 8.55 -55.67 -5.32
CA ALA A 13 9.25 -54.85 -6.31
C ALA A 13 10.31 -55.68 -7.04
N SER A 14 10.00 -56.11 -8.27
CA SER A 14 10.97 -56.71 -9.19
C SER A 14 12.10 -55.70 -9.53
N PRO A 15 13.37 -56.12 -9.61
CA PRO A 15 14.52 -55.23 -9.83
C PRO A 15 14.63 -54.70 -11.27
N GLU A 16 13.72 -55.09 -12.16
CA GLU A 16 13.65 -54.52 -13.50
C GLU A 16 13.25 -53.04 -13.40
N PRO A 17 14.08 -52.09 -13.88
CA PRO A 17 13.73 -50.68 -13.86
C PRO A 17 12.39 -50.51 -14.57
N GLY A 18 11.38 -50.16 -13.77
CA GLY A 18 10.00 -50.06 -14.19
C GLY A 18 9.87 -49.11 -15.37
N ARG A 19 8.73 -49.19 -16.05
CA ARG A 19 8.39 -48.30 -17.18
C ARG A 19 8.62 -46.83 -16.84
N ASP A 20 8.49 -46.48 -15.56
CA ASP A 20 8.71 -45.16 -14.98
C ASP A 20 10.18 -44.78 -14.86
N ALA A 21 11.08 -45.70 -14.48
CA ALA A 21 12.53 -45.47 -14.50
C ALA A 21 13.04 -45.26 -15.94
N ARG A 22 12.50 -46.04 -16.90
CA ARG A 22 12.77 -45.87 -18.35
C ARG A 22 12.12 -44.60 -18.94
N ARG A 23 11.13 -44.02 -18.27
CA ARG A 23 10.53 -42.72 -18.61
C ARG A 23 11.38 -41.58 -18.03
N ALA A 24 11.85 -41.71 -16.79
CA ALA A 24 12.71 -40.73 -16.11
C ALA A 24 14.09 -40.58 -16.79
N ALA A 25 14.69 -41.67 -17.24
CA ALA A 25 15.97 -41.65 -17.95
C ALA A 25 15.90 -41.01 -19.35
N ARG A 26 14.68 -40.84 -19.91
CA ARG A 26 14.47 -40.34 -21.28
C ARG A 26 14.47 -38.81 -21.41
N GLY A 27 14.85 -38.08 -20.35
CA GLY A 27 15.26 -36.69 -20.48
C GLY A 27 14.19 -35.78 -21.08
N THR A 28 12.93 -35.94 -20.68
CA THR A 28 11.90 -34.90 -20.72
C THR A 28 10.91 -35.22 -19.60
N ALA A 29 11.34 -35.09 -18.35
CA ALA A 29 10.38 -34.66 -17.34
C ALA A 29 9.88 -33.33 -17.87
N ALA A 30 8.62 -33.34 -18.28
CA ALA A 30 7.88 -32.23 -18.84
C ALA A 30 8.35 -30.91 -18.26
N ASP A 31 8.43 -29.88 -19.12
CA ASP A 31 8.08 -28.52 -18.71
C ASP A 31 7.10 -28.63 -17.53
N GLU A 32 7.54 -28.29 -16.31
CA GLU A 32 6.61 -27.85 -15.28
C GLU A 32 5.73 -26.84 -16.02
N PRO A 33 4.42 -27.09 -16.22
CA PRO A 33 3.61 -26.21 -17.02
C PRO A 33 3.80 -24.82 -16.44
N GLY A 34 4.51 -23.96 -17.18
CA GLY A 34 5.06 -22.72 -16.65
C GLY A 34 3.94 -22.03 -15.91
N ALA A 35 4.15 -21.75 -14.62
CA ALA A 35 3.11 -21.28 -13.69
C ALA A 35 2.14 -20.36 -14.42
N ASP A 36 0.83 -20.58 -14.28
CA ASP A 36 -0.19 -19.84 -15.03
C ASP A 36 0.20 -18.35 -15.02
N PRO A 37 0.29 -17.67 -16.18
CA PRO A 37 0.63 -16.25 -16.22
C PRO A 37 -0.24 -15.41 -15.26
N ARG A 38 -1.46 -15.87 -14.96
CA ARG A 38 -2.33 -15.29 -13.93
C ARG A 38 -1.77 -15.47 -12.52
N ASP A 39 -1.26 -16.65 -12.17
CA ASP A 39 -0.64 -16.92 -10.88
C ASP A 39 0.66 -16.11 -10.71
N GLN A 40 1.45 -16.00 -11.78
CA GLN A 40 2.65 -15.14 -11.78
C GLN A 40 2.29 -13.67 -11.56
N GLN A 41 1.23 -13.19 -12.22
CA GLN A 41 0.73 -11.82 -12.07
C GLN A 41 0.15 -11.58 -10.67
N LEU A 42 -0.61 -12.54 -10.12
CA LEU A 42 -1.11 -12.47 -8.75
C LEU A 42 0.04 -12.42 -7.74
N ALA A 43 1.05 -13.27 -7.89
CA ALA A 43 2.22 -13.26 -7.02
C ALA A 43 2.99 -11.92 -7.11
N ALA A 44 3.11 -11.33 -8.30
CA ALA A 44 3.71 -10.01 -8.47
C ALA A 44 2.91 -8.90 -7.76
N LEU A 45 1.59 -8.90 -7.92
CA LEU A 45 0.70 -7.94 -7.24
C LEU A 45 0.78 -8.08 -5.72
N GLN A 46 0.75 -9.31 -5.20
CA GLN A 46 0.87 -9.56 -3.76
C GLN A 46 2.20 -9.05 -3.19
N ARG A 47 3.31 -9.23 -3.91
CA ARG A 47 4.61 -8.64 -3.53
C ARG A 47 4.55 -7.11 -3.51
N SER A 48 3.96 -6.49 -4.53
CA SER A 48 3.83 -5.02 -4.57
C SER A 48 2.94 -4.50 -3.45
N VAL A 49 1.83 -5.16 -3.15
CA VAL A 49 0.97 -4.80 -2.01
C VAL A 49 1.74 -4.88 -0.71
N GLY A 50 2.45 -5.99 -0.45
CA GLY A 50 3.27 -6.13 0.76
C GLY A 50 4.36 -5.06 0.89
N GLN A 51 4.98 -4.66 -0.22
CA GLN A 51 5.96 -3.56 -0.25
C GLN A 51 5.31 -2.21 0.08
N LEU A 52 4.12 -1.94 -0.46
CA LEU A 52 3.39 -0.70 -0.19
C LEU A 52 2.90 -0.65 1.25
N GLU A 53 2.34 -1.74 1.78
CA GLU A 53 1.94 -1.84 3.18
C GLU A 53 3.12 -1.58 4.12
N HIS A 54 4.28 -2.19 3.82
CA HIS A 54 5.49 -1.96 4.60
C HIS A 54 5.94 -0.50 4.54
N ALA A 55 5.98 0.11 3.34
CA ALA A 55 6.39 1.50 3.16
C ALA A 55 5.44 2.49 3.85
N LEU A 56 4.13 2.24 3.78
CA LEU A 56 3.12 3.06 4.45
C LEU A 56 3.21 2.94 5.97
N ALA A 57 3.37 1.72 6.49
CA ALA A 57 3.57 1.50 7.92
C ALA A 57 4.83 2.21 8.44
N ALA A 58 5.93 2.15 7.69
CA ALA A 58 7.15 2.88 8.02
C ALA A 58 6.91 4.40 8.05
N ARG A 59 6.24 4.96 7.03
CA ARG A 59 5.95 6.40 6.97
C ARG A 59 5.09 6.86 8.15
N VAL A 60 4.01 6.15 8.45
CA VAL A 60 3.13 6.49 9.59
C VAL A 60 3.89 6.45 10.91
N SER A 61 4.77 5.47 11.10
CA SER A 61 5.61 5.37 12.29
C SER A 61 6.53 6.58 12.43
N VAL A 62 7.18 7.00 11.34
CA VAL A 62 8.06 8.18 11.33
C VAL A 62 7.29 9.46 11.62
N GLU A 63 6.15 9.69 10.97
CA GLU A 63 5.33 10.88 11.19
C GLU A 63 4.84 10.99 12.64
N ARG A 64 4.39 9.88 13.24
CA ARG A 64 4.00 9.84 14.65
C ARG A 64 5.17 10.12 15.59
N ALA A 65 6.34 9.52 15.34
CA ALA A 65 7.53 9.77 16.13
C ALA A 65 7.98 11.24 16.06
N ILE A 66 7.90 11.87 14.87
CA ILE A 66 8.16 13.31 14.71
C ILE A 66 7.21 14.11 15.61
N GLY A 67 5.92 13.80 15.59
CA GLY A 67 4.93 14.48 16.44
C GLY A 67 5.24 14.34 17.93
N VAL A 68 5.58 13.13 18.40
CA VAL A 68 5.97 12.86 19.78
C VAL A 68 7.23 13.65 20.17
N LEU A 69 8.26 13.63 19.32
CA LEU A 69 9.51 14.35 19.56
C LEU A 69 9.33 15.86 19.58
N ALA A 70 8.50 16.40 18.67
CA ALA A 70 8.19 17.82 18.62
C ALA A 70 7.55 18.31 19.92
N VAL A 71 6.55 17.58 20.44
CA VAL A 71 5.92 17.89 21.72
C VAL A 71 6.89 17.72 22.89
N ARG A 72 7.62 16.59 22.96
CA ARG A 72 8.56 16.31 24.05
C ARG A 72 9.71 17.32 24.15
N ARG A 73 10.15 17.88 23.02
CA ARG A 73 11.29 18.80 22.96
C ARG A 73 10.89 20.27 22.82
N GLY A 74 9.60 20.57 22.71
CA GLY A 74 9.11 21.94 22.47
C GLY A 74 9.60 22.54 21.15
N SER A 75 9.78 21.72 20.11
CA SER A 75 10.31 22.13 18.80
C SER A 75 9.25 22.02 17.71
N CYS A 76 9.47 22.66 16.57
CA CYS A 76 8.58 22.44 15.43
C CYS A 76 8.79 21.05 14.82
N PRO A 77 7.80 20.49 14.07
CA PRO A 77 7.93 19.18 13.43
C PRO A 77 9.14 19.07 12.49
N ARG A 78 9.49 20.16 11.80
CA ARG A 78 10.64 20.20 10.89
C ARG A 78 11.96 19.99 11.64
N GLU A 79 12.15 20.66 12.77
CA GLU A 79 13.35 20.51 13.60
C GLU A 79 13.44 19.10 14.21
N ALA A 80 12.32 18.56 14.68
CA ALA A 80 12.24 17.20 15.21
C ALA A 80 12.64 16.16 14.15
N PHE A 81 12.15 16.31 12.91
CA PHE A 81 12.55 15.45 11.80
C PHE A 81 14.04 15.55 11.46
N GLU A 82 14.59 16.77 11.37
CA GLU A 82 16.01 16.96 11.11
C GLU A 82 16.88 16.32 12.20
N GLN A 83 16.45 16.43 13.47
CA GLN A 83 17.14 15.79 14.57
C GLN A 83 17.10 14.26 14.48
N LEU A 84 15.93 13.68 14.22
CA LEU A 84 15.78 12.24 14.03
C LEU A 84 16.64 11.74 12.86
N ARG A 85 16.71 12.50 11.76
CA ARG A 85 17.56 12.18 10.60
C ARG A 85 19.05 12.28 10.92
N ARG A 86 19.46 13.26 11.74
CA ARG A 86 20.86 13.38 12.21
C ARG A 86 21.25 12.16 13.04
N GLU A 87 20.39 11.76 13.97
CA GLU A 87 20.60 10.60 14.85
C GLU A 87 20.66 9.28 14.07
N ALA A 88 19.76 9.09 13.09
CA ALA A 88 19.79 7.96 12.18
C ALA A 88 21.12 7.86 11.43
N ARG A 89 21.61 8.99 10.90
CA ARG A 89 22.88 9.04 10.17
C ARG A 89 24.08 8.77 11.07
N SER A 90 24.13 9.35 12.27
CA SER A 90 25.25 9.14 13.19
C SER A 90 25.29 7.72 13.77
N SER A 91 24.13 7.08 13.91
CA SER A 91 24.04 5.68 14.38
C SER A 91 24.14 4.65 13.27
N GLY A 92 24.11 5.05 11.99
CA GLY A 92 24.10 4.11 10.86
C GLY A 92 22.82 3.30 10.75
N ARG A 93 21.71 3.79 11.32
CA ARG A 93 20.43 3.08 11.41
C ARG A 93 19.38 3.74 10.53
N PRO A 94 18.41 2.98 9.99
CA PRO A 94 17.33 3.59 9.23
C PRO A 94 16.40 4.39 10.15
N VAL A 95 15.91 5.53 9.65
CA VAL A 95 15.05 6.47 10.41
C VAL A 95 13.80 5.78 10.97
N GLN A 96 13.25 4.81 10.23
CA GLN A 96 12.06 4.06 10.65
C GLN A 96 12.28 3.23 11.92
N ASP A 97 13.49 2.74 12.17
CA ASP A 97 13.77 1.91 13.35
C ASP A 97 13.90 2.79 14.59
N LEU A 98 14.57 3.93 14.48
CA LEU A 98 14.58 4.94 15.56
C LEU A 98 13.18 5.47 15.86
N ALA A 99 12.36 5.68 14.82
CA ALA A 99 10.98 6.10 15.02
C ALA A 99 10.17 5.05 15.81
N ARG A 100 10.38 3.75 15.56
CA ARG A 100 9.74 2.69 16.34
C ARG A 100 10.21 2.71 17.80
N GLU A 101 11.49 2.90 18.07
CA GLU A 101 12.02 3.01 19.44
C GLU A 101 11.38 4.16 20.20
N VAL A 102 11.30 5.35 19.59
CA VAL A 102 10.64 6.52 20.18
C VAL A 102 9.19 6.22 20.57
N LEU A 103 8.47 5.45 19.74
CA LEU A 103 7.09 5.06 20.01
C LEU A 103 6.99 3.95 21.07
N SER A 104 7.93 3.01 21.09
CA SER A 104 8.03 1.98 22.13
C SER A 104 8.30 2.60 23.50
N ASP A 105 9.22 3.57 23.58
CA ASP A 105 9.54 4.32 24.80
C ASP A 105 8.38 5.19 25.30
N LEU A 106 7.41 5.50 24.44
CA LEU A 106 6.19 6.19 24.85
C LEU A 106 5.21 5.24 25.55
N GLY A 107 5.14 3.98 25.12
CA GLY A 107 4.24 2.96 25.69
C GLY A 107 4.68 2.43 27.06
N THR A 108 5.95 2.59 27.41
CA THR A 108 6.52 2.17 28.70
C THR A 108 6.42 3.25 29.78
N GLY A 109 6.23 4.51 29.41
CA GLY A 109 5.97 5.59 30.36
C GLY A 109 4.52 5.53 30.85
N THR A 110 4.31 5.54 32.17
CA THR A 110 2.99 5.86 32.74
C THR A 110 2.53 7.17 32.12
N PRO A 111 1.38 7.21 31.41
CA PRO A 111 0.93 8.45 30.82
C PRO A 111 0.76 9.46 31.96
N PRO A 112 1.34 10.68 31.89
CA PRO A 112 0.87 11.75 32.76
C PRO A 112 -0.64 11.85 32.50
N ALA A 113 -1.43 11.99 33.55
CA ALA A 113 -2.88 12.15 33.47
C ALA A 113 -3.19 13.42 32.66
N ALA A 114 -3.11 13.32 31.35
CA ALA A 114 -3.41 14.36 30.41
C ALA A 114 -4.92 14.46 30.40
N ALA A 115 -5.44 15.50 31.06
CA ALA A 115 -6.74 16.03 30.74
C ALA A 115 -6.77 16.21 29.21
N VAL A 116 -7.49 15.34 28.53
CA VAL A 116 -7.72 15.42 27.09
C VAL A 116 -8.30 16.81 26.85
N PRO A 117 -7.59 17.76 26.21
CA PRO A 117 -8.26 18.95 25.77
C PRO A 117 -9.33 18.48 24.79
N ALA A 118 -10.60 18.78 25.10
CA ALA A 118 -11.72 18.51 24.22
C ALA A 118 -11.33 18.91 22.79
N PRO A 119 -11.72 18.14 21.76
CA PRO A 119 -11.36 18.47 20.39
C PRO A 119 -11.77 19.92 20.16
N ALA A 120 -10.79 20.80 19.97
CA ALA A 120 -11.05 22.16 19.59
C ALA A 120 -11.93 22.03 18.35
N GLY A 121 -13.18 22.49 18.47
CA GLY A 121 -14.09 22.55 17.33
C GLY A 121 -13.40 23.25 16.17
N PRO A 122 -13.86 23.02 14.92
CA PRO A 122 -13.30 23.73 13.78
C PRO A 122 -13.19 25.22 14.14
N PRO A 123 -12.04 25.87 13.88
CA PRO A 123 -11.91 27.30 14.11
C PRO A 123 -13.10 27.97 13.41
N PRO A 124 -13.72 29.00 14.03
CA PRO A 124 -14.82 29.70 13.37
C PRO A 124 -14.29 30.15 12.02
N VAL A 125 -14.84 29.54 10.96
CA VAL A 125 -14.56 29.94 9.59
C VAL A 125 -15.00 31.39 9.52
N GLU A 126 -14.02 32.29 9.49
CA GLU A 126 -14.27 33.69 9.23
C GLU A 126 -14.88 33.73 7.83
N SER A 127 -16.20 33.93 7.76
CA SER A 127 -16.96 33.96 6.52
C SER A 127 -16.36 35.00 5.60
N LEU A 128 -15.55 34.56 4.65
CA LEU A 128 -15.08 35.41 3.56
C LEU A 128 -16.32 35.97 2.85
N PRO A 129 -16.39 37.30 2.61
CA PRO A 129 -17.53 37.89 1.91
C PRO A 129 -17.65 37.25 0.52
N ALA A 130 -18.87 36.83 0.18
CA ALA A 130 -19.15 36.18 -1.09
C ALA A 130 -18.73 37.06 -2.28
N PRO A 131 -18.16 36.50 -3.35
CA PRO A 131 -17.87 37.27 -4.55
C PRO A 131 -19.19 37.76 -5.15
N GLU A 132 -19.35 39.08 -5.26
CA GLU A 132 -20.51 39.70 -5.92
C GLU A 132 -20.62 39.18 -7.36
N ARG A 133 -21.73 38.48 -7.64
CA ARG A 133 -22.02 37.97 -8.98
C ARG A 133 -22.36 39.16 -9.89
N PRO A 134 -21.65 39.39 -11.00
CA PRO A 134 -22.02 40.46 -11.92
C PRO A 134 -23.40 40.19 -12.52
N ALA A 135 -24.22 41.24 -12.57
CA ALA A 135 -25.59 41.22 -13.06
C ALA A 135 -25.65 40.67 -14.49
N ARG A 136 -26.36 39.55 -14.68
CA ARG A 136 -26.56 38.95 -16.00
C ARG A 136 -27.41 39.91 -16.83
N ARG A 137 -26.77 40.55 -17.81
CA ARG A 137 -27.42 41.38 -18.83
C ARG A 137 -28.39 40.52 -19.64
N ARG A 138 -29.68 40.71 -19.41
CA ARG A 138 -30.79 40.07 -20.13
C ARG A 138 -30.73 40.49 -21.60
N VAL A 139 -30.34 39.57 -22.48
CA VAL A 139 -30.44 39.77 -23.93
C VAL A 139 -31.87 39.42 -24.33
N GLU A 140 -32.67 40.44 -24.62
CA GLU A 140 -33.98 40.25 -25.23
C GLU A 140 -33.79 39.82 -26.68
N ARG A 141 -34.18 38.59 -27.00
CA ARG A 141 -34.30 38.12 -28.38
C ARG A 141 -35.53 38.77 -28.98
N SER A 142 -35.30 39.85 -29.72
CA SER A 142 -36.26 40.47 -30.63
C SER A 142 -36.80 39.41 -31.60
N ARG A 143 -38.10 39.13 -31.48
CA ARG A 143 -38.87 38.37 -32.47
C ARG A 143 -39.09 39.27 -33.68
N THR A 144 -38.29 39.10 -34.71
CA THR A 144 -38.59 39.63 -36.04
C THR A 144 -38.93 38.47 -36.98
N ARG A 145 -40.15 38.56 -37.51
CA ARG A 145 -40.79 37.67 -38.47
C ARG A 145 -39.88 37.42 -39.67
N GLN A 146 -39.80 36.16 -40.12
CA GLN A 146 -39.55 35.88 -41.53
C GLN A 146 -40.43 34.71 -41.98
N SER A 147 -41.42 35.07 -42.77
CA SER A 147 -42.34 34.24 -43.52
C SER A 147 -41.73 33.90 -44.89
N VAL A 148 -41.60 32.61 -45.21
CA VAL A 148 -41.59 32.07 -46.59
C VAL A 148 -41.99 30.57 -46.44
N LEU A 149 -43.24 30.17 -46.68
CA LEU A 149 -43.82 29.71 -47.96
C LEU A 149 -43.04 28.58 -48.66
N ALA A 150 -43.53 27.35 -48.49
CA ALA A 150 -43.54 26.23 -49.44
C ALA A 150 -44.46 25.17 -48.79
N GLU A 151 -45.75 25.10 -49.16
CA GLU A 151 -46.28 24.20 -50.21
C GLU A 151 -45.73 22.77 -50.04
N GLY A 152 -46.50 21.70 -49.86
CA GLY A 152 -47.86 21.36 -50.26
C GLY A 152 -47.84 19.85 -50.49
N GLU A 153 -48.66 19.14 -49.71
CA GLU A 153 -49.28 17.81 -49.87
C GLU A 153 -48.79 16.77 -50.92
N HIS A 154 -48.76 15.52 -50.43
CA HIS A 154 -49.01 14.21 -51.07
C HIS A 154 -48.03 13.62 -52.10
#